data_AF-N0AZ64-F1
#
_entry.id   AF-N0AZ64-F1
#
_cell.length_a   1.000
_cell.length_b   1.000
_cell.length_c   1.000
_cell.angle_alpha   90.00
_cell.angle_beta   90.00
_cell.angle_gamma   90.00
#
_symmetry.space_group_name_H-M   'P 1'
#
loop_
_entity.id
_entity.type
_entity.pdbx_description
1 polymer ?
#
loop_
_entity_poly.entity_id
_entity_poly.type
_entity_poly.pdbx_seq_one_letter_code
_entity_poly.pdbx_strand_id
1 'polypeptide(L)'
;MNDKVIKGIKEYAIAFNETNDLDPLLQEINNKKSVLLGESSHGTSELYKIRTELSKRLITEKECTFLAVEGDWPACQIVNHYIKGFDKVHSNAREVLKSFNRWPTWMWANEEMIDFIEWLKEYNQLQSQNKQVGFYGIDVYSLWESMDEIIKYLEKIHSLNVETAKQAFACFEPFNRQPEKYGVSAAFYHPSDRIPLPQGM
;
A
#
# COMPACT_ATOMS: atom_id res chain seq x y z
N MET A 1 30.61 -22.02 5.90
CA MET A 1 30.64 -20.63 5.39
C MET A 1 32.10 -20.23 5.31
N ASN A 2 32.57 -19.60 4.23
CA ASN A 2 33.99 -19.34 4.00
C ASN A 2 34.52 -18.29 5.00
N ASP A 3 35.53 -18.59 5.82
CA ASP A 3 36.05 -17.69 6.88
C ASP A 3 36.46 -16.31 6.35
N LYS A 4 36.92 -16.27 5.09
CA LYS A 4 37.24 -15.01 4.39
C LYS A 4 36.01 -14.13 4.21
N VAL A 5 34.84 -14.72 3.95
CA VAL A 5 33.57 -13.99 3.79
C VAL A 5 33.09 -13.45 5.13
N ILE A 6 33.16 -14.24 6.20
CA ILE A 6 32.78 -13.78 7.55
C ILE A 6 33.67 -12.61 7.98
N LYS A 7 34.99 -12.72 7.76
CA LYS A 7 35.93 -11.63 8.07
C LYS A 7 35.60 -10.36 7.27
N GLY A 8 35.32 -10.51 5.97
CA GLY A 8 34.90 -9.40 5.12
C GLY A 8 33.62 -8.71 5.63
N ILE A 9 32.58 -9.48 5.99
CA ILE A 9 31.35 -8.91 6.55
C ILE A 9 31.66 -8.13 7.84
N LYS A 10 32.45 -8.69 8.76
CA LYS A 10 32.80 -8.00 10.01
C LYS A 10 33.60 -6.72 9.80
N GLU A 11 34.42 -6.66 8.76
CA GLU A 11 35.27 -5.51 8.45
C GLU A 11 34.50 -4.36 7.79
N TYR A 12 33.49 -4.68 6.97
CA TYR A 12 32.73 -3.67 6.20
C TYR A 12 31.32 -3.41 6.74
N ALA A 13 30.80 -4.24 7.64
CA ALA A 13 29.49 -4.01 8.24
C ALA A 13 29.53 -2.79 9.15
N ILE A 14 28.53 -1.94 9.01
CA ILE A 14 28.26 -0.85 9.94
C ILE A 14 27.30 -1.40 10.99
N ALA A 15 27.67 -1.27 12.26
CA ALA A 15 26.79 -1.70 13.35
C ALA A 15 25.52 -0.83 13.37
N PHE A 16 24.39 -1.46 13.62
CA PHE A 16 23.09 -0.80 13.74
C PHE A 16 22.49 -1.11 15.10
N ASN A 17 22.48 -0.12 15.98
CA ASN A 17 21.92 -0.20 17.33
C ASN A 17 20.76 0.78 17.52
N GLU A 18 20.84 1.95 16.88
CA GLU A 18 19.81 2.98 16.93
C GLU A 18 19.55 3.62 15.56
N THR A 19 18.47 4.37 15.43
CA THR A 19 18.03 4.97 14.16
C THR A 19 19.00 6.00 13.58
N ASN A 20 19.87 6.60 14.42
CA ASN A 20 20.94 7.50 13.97
C ASN A 20 22.05 6.74 13.23
N ASP A 21 22.22 5.44 13.47
CA ASP A 21 23.19 4.61 12.73
C ASP A 21 22.81 4.46 11.25
N LEU A 22 21.63 4.95 10.82
CA LEU A 22 21.22 5.04 9.41
C LEU A 22 21.79 6.26 8.69
N ASP A 23 22.52 7.15 9.37
CA ASP A 23 23.13 8.35 8.76
C ASP A 23 23.97 8.03 7.51
N PRO A 24 24.86 7.02 7.51
CA PRO A 24 25.62 6.67 6.31
C PRO A 24 24.72 6.25 5.15
N LEU A 25 23.64 5.52 5.43
CA LEU A 25 22.66 5.13 4.41
C LEU A 25 21.94 6.34 3.82
N LEU A 26 21.54 7.30 4.65
CA LEU A 26 20.88 8.53 4.20
C LEU A 26 21.83 9.44 3.40
N GLN A 27 23.13 9.42 3.69
CA GLN A 27 24.13 10.10 2.89
C GLN A 27 24.26 9.48 1.49
N GLU A 28 24.27 8.15 1.39
CA GLU A 28 24.30 7.43 0.10
C GLU A 28 23.02 7.60 -0.75
N ILE A 29 21.88 7.78 -0.08
CA ILE A 29 20.58 8.05 -0.72
C ILE A 29 20.49 9.47 -1.30
N ASN A 30 21.44 10.37 -1.02
CA ASN A 30 21.43 11.71 -1.60
C ASN A 30 21.30 11.68 -3.13
N ASN A 31 20.46 12.57 -3.66
CA ASN A 31 20.16 12.71 -5.09
C ASN A 31 19.49 11.49 -5.74
N LYS A 32 19.00 10.50 -4.97
CA LYS A 32 18.15 9.43 -5.51
C LYS A 32 16.70 9.90 -5.60
N LYS A 33 16.05 9.61 -6.72
CA LYS A 33 14.64 9.94 -6.95
C LYS A 33 13.66 8.97 -6.29
N SER A 34 14.11 7.74 -6.05
CA SER A 34 13.29 6.66 -5.52
C SER A 34 14.15 5.76 -4.66
N VAL A 35 13.59 5.31 -3.54
CA VAL A 35 14.22 4.42 -2.57
C VAL A 35 13.26 3.26 -2.34
N LEU A 36 13.75 2.03 -2.50
CA LEU A 36 12.95 0.82 -2.32
C LEU A 36 13.32 0.18 -0.98
N LEU A 37 12.37 0.13 -0.05
CA LEU A 37 12.55 -0.42 1.29
C LEU A 37 11.89 -1.79 1.39
N GLY A 38 12.69 -2.84 1.22
CA GLY A 38 12.26 -4.22 1.40
C GLY A 38 12.22 -4.67 2.85
N GLU A 39 11.63 -5.84 3.08
CA GLU A 39 11.63 -6.53 4.38
C GLU A 39 11.86 -8.03 4.19
N SER A 40 12.44 -8.70 5.19
CA SER A 40 12.67 -10.14 5.16
C SER A 40 11.44 -10.97 5.56
N SER A 41 10.48 -10.36 6.23
CA SER A 41 9.25 -10.98 6.71
C SER A 41 8.18 -9.94 7.03
N HIS A 42 6.92 -10.30 6.80
CA HIS A 42 5.79 -9.53 7.35
C HIS A 42 5.59 -9.87 8.84
N GLY A 43 5.08 -8.91 9.60
CA GLY A 43 4.74 -9.08 11.02
C GLY A 43 5.91 -9.01 12.01
N THR A 44 7.12 -8.66 11.59
CA THR A 44 8.26 -8.46 12.50
C THR A 44 8.35 -7.02 12.97
N SER A 45 7.99 -6.76 14.23
CA SER A 45 7.91 -5.41 14.84
C SER A 45 9.16 -4.55 14.57
N GLU A 46 10.35 -5.12 14.70
CA GLU A 46 11.63 -4.44 14.48
C GLU A 46 11.76 -3.93 13.05
N LEU A 47 11.30 -4.71 12.06
CA LEU A 47 11.34 -4.30 10.65
C LEU A 47 10.38 -3.14 10.39
N TYR A 48 9.17 -3.16 10.96
CA TYR A 48 8.23 -2.02 10.85
C TYR A 48 8.83 -0.78 11.47
N LYS A 49 9.35 -0.86 12.71
CA LYS A 49 9.98 0.28 13.40
C LYS A 49 11.11 0.90 12.59
N ILE A 50 12.03 0.08 12.09
CA ILE A 50 13.16 0.58 11.30
C ILE A 50 12.68 1.23 10.00
N ARG A 51 11.72 0.60 9.31
CA ARG A 51 11.18 1.13 8.04
C ARG A 51 10.39 2.42 8.24
N THR A 52 9.58 2.53 9.29
CA THR A 52 8.82 3.75 9.57
C THR A 52 9.74 4.88 9.99
N GLU A 53 10.73 4.63 10.85
CA GLU A 53 11.73 5.64 11.23
C GLU A 53 12.59 6.09 10.04
N LEU A 54 13.07 5.16 9.20
CA LEU A 54 13.77 5.53 7.97
C LEU A 54 12.86 6.34 7.03
N SER A 55 11.59 5.99 6.91
CA SER A 55 10.62 6.74 6.10
C SER A 55 10.41 8.15 6.64
N LYS A 56 10.29 8.33 7.96
CA LYS A 56 10.22 9.66 8.60
C LYS A 56 11.44 10.50 8.24
N ARG A 57 12.64 9.93 8.32
CA ARG A 57 13.90 10.62 7.96
C ARG A 57 13.98 10.95 6.46
N LEU A 58 13.54 10.06 5.57
CA LEU A 58 13.46 10.36 4.14
C LEU A 58 12.48 11.51 3.85
N ILE A 59 11.37 11.57 4.57
CA ILE A 59 10.39 12.65 4.45
C ILE A 59 10.99 13.97 4.95
N THR A 60 11.57 14.00 6.16
CA THR A 60 12.03 15.23 6.80
C THR A 60 13.37 15.74 6.26
N GLU A 61 14.30 14.86 5.92
CA GLU A 61 15.67 15.23 5.52
C GLU A 61 15.88 15.20 4.01
N LYS A 62 15.11 14.39 3.27
CA LYS A 62 15.25 14.21 1.82
C LYS A 62 14.03 14.70 1.02
N GLU A 63 13.08 15.37 1.69
CA GLU A 63 11.86 15.93 1.10
C GLU A 63 11.03 14.91 0.29
N CYS A 64 11.06 13.64 0.69
CA CYS A 64 10.24 12.61 0.06
C CYS A 64 8.77 12.85 0.39
N THR A 65 7.91 13.00 -0.63
CA THR A 65 6.47 13.27 -0.47
C THR A 65 5.57 12.16 -1.00
N PHE A 66 6.14 11.08 -1.54
CA PHE A 66 5.39 9.99 -2.14
C PHE A 66 5.80 8.66 -1.50
N LEU A 67 4.93 8.11 -0.66
CA LEU A 67 5.12 6.79 -0.07
C LEU A 67 4.25 5.77 -0.81
N ALA A 68 4.89 4.86 -1.54
CA ALA A 68 4.24 3.70 -2.15
C ALA A 68 4.45 2.47 -1.28
N VAL A 69 3.38 1.73 -1.01
CA VAL A 69 3.40 0.52 -0.20
C VAL A 69 2.77 -0.66 -0.94
N GLU A 70 3.22 -1.87 -0.61
CA GLU A 70 2.64 -3.15 -1.05
C GLU A 70 1.29 -3.40 -0.34
N GLY A 71 0.34 -2.49 -0.59
CA GLY A 71 -0.98 -2.52 0.00
C GLY A 71 -2.03 -2.21 -1.05
N ASP A 72 -3.26 -2.62 -0.75
CA ASP A 72 -4.43 -2.44 -1.60
C ASP A 72 -4.73 -0.95 -1.83
N TRP A 73 -4.92 -0.56 -3.09
CA TRP A 73 -5.19 0.84 -3.46
C TRP A 73 -6.38 1.47 -2.71
N PRO A 74 -7.57 0.84 -2.62
CA PRO A 74 -8.72 1.45 -1.92
C PRO A 74 -8.45 1.72 -0.45
N ALA A 75 -7.85 0.78 0.28
CA ALA A 75 -7.49 0.96 1.69
C ALA A 75 -6.44 2.08 1.86
N CYS A 76 -5.41 2.10 1.00
CA CYS A 76 -4.41 3.16 1.01
C CYS A 76 -4.99 4.54 0.71
N GLN A 77 -6.02 4.66 -0.15
CA GLN A 77 -6.70 5.94 -0.39
C GLN A 77 -7.47 6.44 0.82
N ILE A 78 -8.08 5.55 1.61
CA ILE A 78 -8.72 5.94 2.87
C ILE A 78 -7.65 6.50 3.84
N VAL A 79 -6.49 5.84 3.96
CA VAL A 79 -5.35 6.37 4.72
C VAL A 79 -4.89 7.72 4.16
N ASN A 80 -4.77 7.86 2.85
CA ASN A 80 -4.32 9.09 2.19
C ASN A 80 -5.26 10.27 2.48
N HIS A 81 -6.57 10.04 2.47
CA HIS A 81 -7.56 11.04 2.87
C HIS A 81 -7.44 11.40 4.36
N TYR A 82 -7.21 10.40 5.21
CA TYR A 82 -7.02 10.62 6.64
C TYR A 82 -5.79 11.49 6.95
N ILE A 83 -4.62 11.14 6.41
CA ILE A 83 -3.38 11.89 6.66
C ILE A 83 -3.38 13.29 6.03
N LYS A 84 -4.25 13.55 5.05
CA LYS A 84 -4.42 14.88 4.43
C LYS A 84 -5.55 15.71 5.05
N GLY A 85 -6.25 15.16 6.05
CA GLY A 85 -7.35 15.85 6.73
C GLY A 85 -8.65 15.94 5.93
N PHE A 86 -8.82 15.11 4.89
CA PHE A 86 -10.06 15.03 4.12
C PHE A 86 -11.05 14.01 4.69
N ASP A 87 -10.57 13.08 5.51
CA ASP A 87 -11.43 12.11 6.18
C ASP A 87 -12.27 12.78 7.28
N LYS A 88 -13.57 12.49 7.26
CA LYS A 88 -14.57 13.00 8.22
C LYS A 88 -15.24 11.87 9.00
N VAL A 89 -14.89 10.62 8.72
CA VAL A 89 -15.55 9.44 9.26
C VAL A 89 -14.77 8.86 10.42
N HIS A 90 -13.46 8.69 10.27
CA HIS A 90 -12.63 8.05 11.29
C HIS A 90 -11.97 9.08 12.21
N SER A 91 -11.88 8.72 13.49
CA SER A 91 -11.31 9.62 14.51
C SER A 91 -9.79 9.47 14.65
N ASN A 92 -9.26 8.27 14.39
CA ASN A 92 -7.87 7.88 14.65
C ASN A 92 -7.36 6.88 13.58
N ALA A 93 -6.04 6.75 13.46
CA ALA A 93 -5.39 5.84 12.52
C ALA A 93 -5.75 4.38 12.75
N ARG A 94 -6.02 3.96 14.00
CA ARG A 94 -6.44 2.59 14.32
C ARG A 94 -7.76 2.24 13.63
N GLU A 95 -8.71 3.16 13.57
CA GLU A 95 -9.97 2.97 12.84
C GLU A 95 -9.75 2.91 11.33
N VAL A 96 -8.95 3.83 10.79
CA VAL A 96 -8.62 3.91 9.37
C VAL A 96 -7.96 2.63 8.88
N LEU A 97 -6.99 2.09 9.65
CA LEU A 97 -6.24 0.90 9.28
C LEU A 97 -7.10 -0.38 9.28
N LYS A 98 -8.31 -0.37 9.87
CA LYS A 98 -9.28 -1.47 9.71
C LYS A 98 -9.80 -1.60 8.27
N SER A 99 -9.56 -0.60 7.41
CA SER A 99 -9.83 -0.71 5.97
C SER A 99 -8.96 -1.77 5.29
N PHE A 100 -7.80 -2.12 5.86
CA PHE A 100 -7.01 -3.29 5.45
C PHE A 100 -7.62 -4.56 6.05
N ASN A 101 -8.70 -5.05 5.43
CA ASN A 101 -9.48 -6.18 5.95
C ASN A 101 -9.26 -7.51 5.19
N ARG A 102 -8.53 -7.49 4.07
CA ARG A 102 -8.18 -8.69 3.30
C ARG A 102 -7.13 -9.53 4.01
N TRP A 103 -6.15 -8.86 4.60
CA TRP A 103 -5.01 -9.47 5.23
C TRP A 103 -5.21 -9.54 6.74
N PRO A 104 -4.48 -10.43 7.44
CA PRO A 104 -4.52 -10.44 8.90
C PRO A 104 -4.18 -9.06 9.48
N THR A 105 -4.91 -8.67 10.52
CA THR A 105 -4.79 -7.34 11.15
C THR A 105 -3.35 -6.96 11.49
N TRP A 106 -2.53 -7.93 11.95
CA TRP A 106 -1.13 -7.71 12.31
C TRP A 106 -0.24 -7.21 11.16
N MET A 107 -0.64 -7.38 9.91
CA MET A 107 0.17 -7.02 8.75
C MET A 107 0.15 -5.52 8.44
N TRP A 108 -1.02 -4.87 8.56
CA TRP A 108 -1.18 -3.44 8.24
C TRP A 108 -1.75 -2.61 9.39
N ALA A 109 -2.53 -3.22 10.28
CA ALA A 109 -3.18 -2.56 11.42
C ALA A 109 -2.51 -2.94 12.75
N ASN A 110 -1.17 -2.90 12.77
CA ASN A 110 -0.35 -3.04 13.97
C ASN A 110 -0.02 -1.68 14.61
N GLU A 111 0.58 -1.70 15.81
CA GLU A 111 0.88 -0.49 16.58
C GLU A 111 1.90 0.41 15.86
N GLU A 112 2.93 -0.18 15.24
CA GLU A 112 3.97 0.57 14.52
C GLU A 112 3.39 1.37 13.35
N MET A 113 2.44 0.79 12.60
CA MET A 113 1.75 1.48 11.52
C MET A 113 0.77 2.51 12.04
N ILE A 114 0.08 2.26 13.16
CA ILE A 114 -0.81 3.26 13.79
C ILE A 114 0.00 4.53 14.14
N ASP A 115 1.11 4.37 14.85
CA ASP A 115 1.98 5.47 15.25
C ASP A 115 2.53 6.22 14.03
N PHE A 116 2.89 5.48 12.97
CA PHE A 116 3.40 6.08 11.74
C PHE A 116 2.34 6.87 10.96
N ILE A 117 1.10 6.35 10.85
CA ILE A 117 0.01 7.05 10.17
C ILE A 117 -0.44 8.29 10.94
N GLU A 118 -0.48 8.25 12.28
CA GLU A 118 -0.74 9.44 13.09
C GLU A 118 0.36 10.49 12.90
N TRP A 119 1.63 10.07 12.95
CA TRP A 119 2.76 10.97 12.68
C TRP A 119 2.67 11.61 11.29
N LEU A 120 2.30 10.85 10.25
CA LEU A 120 2.12 11.39 8.90
C LEU A 120 1.01 12.45 8.84
N LYS A 121 -0.10 12.23 9.56
CA LYS A 121 -1.20 13.19 9.66
C LYS A 121 -0.73 14.47 10.35
N GLU A 122 -0.05 14.38 11.48
CA GLU A 122 0.51 15.52 12.20
C GLU A 122 1.52 16.28 11.33
N TYR A 123 2.43 15.57 10.67
CA TYR A 123 3.42 16.15 9.77
C TYR A 123 2.75 16.94 8.64
N ASN A 124 1.75 16.34 7.97
CA ASN A 124 1.04 16.94 6.85
C ASN A 124 0.20 18.17 7.22
N GLN A 125 -0.31 18.25 8.46
CA GLN A 125 -1.02 19.43 8.94
C GLN A 125 -0.13 20.67 9.04
N LEU A 126 1.18 20.47 9.21
CA LEU A 126 2.17 21.54 9.27
C LEU A 126 2.74 21.91 7.89
N GLN A 127 2.43 21.14 6.84
CA GLN A 127 2.93 21.38 5.49
C GLN A 127 1.95 22.19 4.64
N SER A 128 2.49 22.90 3.64
CA SER A 128 1.68 23.45 2.55
C SER A 128 1.10 22.32 1.68
N GLN A 129 -0.04 22.58 1.04
CA GLN A 129 -0.77 21.59 0.22
C GLN A 129 0.11 20.81 -0.77
N ASN A 130 1.09 21.48 -1.39
CA ASN A 130 2.00 20.90 -2.39
C ASN A 130 3.17 20.11 -1.81
N LYS A 131 3.41 20.18 -0.49
CA LYS A 131 4.47 19.46 0.22
C LYS A 131 3.94 18.33 1.11
N GLN A 132 2.62 18.16 1.19
CA GLN A 132 2.03 17.06 1.94
C GLN A 132 2.45 15.70 1.35
N VAL A 133 2.83 14.79 2.24
CA VAL A 133 3.13 13.40 1.92
C VAL A 133 1.85 12.68 1.54
N GLY A 134 1.90 11.90 0.46
CA GLY A 134 0.84 10.97 0.09
C GLY A 134 1.20 9.52 0.39
N PHE A 135 0.17 8.74 0.67
CA PHE A 135 0.26 7.30 0.95
C PHE A 135 -0.50 6.53 -0.15
N TYR A 136 0.19 5.65 -0.87
CA TYR A 136 -0.34 5.02 -2.08
C TYR A 136 -0.09 3.52 -2.08
N GLY A 137 -1.13 2.74 -2.33
CA GLY A 137 -1.03 1.30 -2.52
C GLY A 137 -0.65 0.99 -3.97
N ILE A 138 0.36 0.15 -4.19
CA ILE A 138 0.75 -0.29 -5.54
C ILE A 138 0.30 -1.71 -5.87
N ASP A 139 -0.44 -2.33 -4.95
CA ASP A 139 -0.87 -3.71 -5.10
C ASP A 139 -2.13 -3.84 -5.95
N VAL A 140 -2.22 -4.94 -6.71
CA VAL A 140 -3.26 -5.18 -7.73
C VAL A 140 -4.30 -6.20 -7.31
N TYR A 141 -4.23 -6.72 -6.08
CA TYR A 141 -5.18 -7.74 -5.61
C TYR A 141 -6.58 -7.19 -5.29
N SER A 142 -6.74 -5.86 -5.15
CA SER A 142 -8.01 -5.19 -4.82
C SER A 142 -9.02 -5.09 -5.97
N LEU A 143 -9.14 -6.13 -6.80
CA LEU A 143 -9.99 -6.14 -7.99
C LEU A 143 -11.45 -5.82 -7.65
N TRP A 144 -12.02 -6.53 -6.68
CA TRP A 144 -13.43 -6.41 -6.31
C TRP A 144 -13.76 -5.08 -5.67
N GLU A 145 -12.94 -4.64 -4.74
CA GLU A 145 -13.09 -3.35 -4.06
C GLU A 145 -12.89 -2.20 -5.05
N SER A 146 -11.95 -2.32 -6.00
CA SER A 146 -11.76 -1.34 -7.06
C SER A 146 -12.96 -1.25 -8.00
N MET A 147 -13.57 -2.38 -8.37
CA MET A 147 -14.82 -2.39 -9.15
C MET A 147 -15.97 -1.73 -8.36
N ASP A 148 -16.12 -2.07 -7.08
CA ASP A 148 -17.14 -1.46 -6.21
C ASP A 148 -16.95 0.07 -6.12
N GLU A 149 -15.71 0.56 -5.97
CA GLU A 149 -15.43 2.01 -5.94
C GLU A 149 -15.74 2.70 -7.29
N ILE A 150 -15.49 2.04 -8.43
CA ILE A 150 -15.88 2.58 -9.75
C ILE A 150 -17.40 2.72 -9.84
N ILE A 151 -18.16 1.68 -9.46
CA ILE A 151 -19.62 1.72 -9.51
C ILE A 151 -20.16 2.81 -8.58
N LYS A 152 -19.69 2.87 -7.33
CA LYS A 152 -20.08 3.91 -6.36
C LYS A 152 -19.81 5.32 -6.91
N TYR A 153 -18.67 5.54 -7.56
CA TYR A 153 -18.34 6.84 -8.15
C TYR A 153 -19.30 7.20 -9.29
N LEU A 154 -19.58 6.26 -10.21
CA LEU A 154 -20.51 6.48 -11.31
C LEU A 154 -21.94 6.77 -10.82
N GLU A 155 -22.38 6.07 -9.78
CA GLU A 155 -23.68 6.30 -9.13
C GLU A 155 -23.72 7.68 -8.46
N LYS A 156 -22.65 8.07 -7.76
CA LYS A 156 -22.54 9.39 -7.10
C LYS A 156 -22.64 10.56 -8.06
N ILE A 157 -22.10 10.44 -9.28
CA ILE A 157 -22.16 11.49 -10.30
C ILE A 157 -23.40 11.38 -11.21
N HIS A 158 -24.33 10.44 -10.92
CA HIS A 158 -25.49 10.13 -11.74
C HIS A 158 -25.14 9.85 -13.22
N SER A 159 -24.09 9.07 -13.46
CA SER A 159 -23.65 8.74 -14.81
C SER A 159 -24.68 7.86 -15.52
N LEU A 160 -24.92 8.13 -16.81
CA LEU A 160 -25.72 7.25 -17.67
C LEU A 160 -25.04 5.88 -17.92
N ASN A 161 -23.75 5.75 -17.59
CA ASN A 161 -22.95 4.56 -17.86
C ASN A 161 -22.91 3.55 -16.70
N VAL A 162 -23.66 3.76 -15.61
CA VAL A 162 -23.65 2.84 -14.44
C VAL A 162 -24.00 1.41 -14.87
N GLU A 163 -25.07 1.25 -15.64
CA GLU A 163 -25.52 -0.09 -16.08
C GLU A 163 -24.52 -0.72 -17.06
N THR A 164 -23.93 0.06 -17.95
CA THR A 164 -22.86 -0.43 -18.84
C THR A 164 -21.64 -0.90 -18.06
N ALA A 165 -21.25 -0.18 -17.00
CA ALA A 165 -20.13 -0.59 -16.14
C ALA A 165 -20.46 -1.88 -15.37
N LYS A 166 -21.67 -2.01 -14.82
CA LYS A 166 -22.14 -3.25 -14.16
C LYS A 166 -22.12 -4.44 -15.12
N GLN A 167 -22.61 -4.25 -16.34
CA GLN A 167 -22.57 -5.28 -17.39
C GLN A 167 -21.14 -5.67 -17.77
N ALA A 168 -20.22 -4.71 -17.88
CA ALA A 168 -18.82 -5.00 -18.18
C ALA A 168 -18.16 -5.86 -17.08
N PHE A 169 -18.53 -5.64 -15.82
CA PHE A 169 -18.02 -6.41 -14.68
C PHE A 169 -18.74 -7.75 -14.44
N ALA A 170 -19.87 -8.00 -15.10
CA ALA A 170 -20.64 -9.23 -14.94
C ALA A 170 -19.83 -10.49 -15.28
N CYS A 171 -18.80 -10.39 -16.12
CA CYS A 171 -17.90 -11.50 -16.42
C CYS A 171 -17.10 -12.01 -15.21
N PHE A 172 -16.99 -11.23 -14.14
CA PHE A 172 -16.36 -11.64 -12.90
C PHE A 172 -17.33 -12.33 -11.93
N GLU A 173 -18.65 -12.08 -12.01
CA GLU A 173 -19.66 -12.64 -11.09
C GLU A 173 -19.52 -14.16 -10.82
N PRO A 174 -19.21 -15.03 -11.81
CA PRO A 174 -19.07 -16.46 -11.58
C PRO A 174 -18.02 -16.84 -10.53
N PHE A 175 -17.05 -15.96 -10.28
CA PHE A 175 -15.98 -16.19 -9.30
C PHE A 175 -16.34 -15.74 -7.88
N ASN A 176 -17.54 -15.18 -7.68
CA ASN A 176 -18.16 -14.89 -6.39
C ASN A 176 -17.23 -14.20 -5.37
N ARG A 177 -16.49 -13.17 -5.81
CA ARG A 177 -15.54 -12.45 -4.95
C ARG A 177 -14.43 -13.32 -4.34
N GLN A 178 -14.09 -14.44 -4.97
CA GLN A 178 -12.98 -15.32 -4.59
C GLN A 178 -11.84 -15.17 -5.61
N PRO A 179 -10.82 -14.34 -5.32
CA PRO A 179 -9.73 -14.06 -6.26
C PRO A 179 -8.99 -15.32 -6.71
N GLU A 180 -8.91 -16.33 -5.84
CA GLU A 180 -8.21 -17.59 -6.11
C GLU A 180 -8.91 -18.35 -7.25
N LYS A 181 -10.24 -18.35 -7.27
CA LYS A 181 -11.02 -18.99 -8.33
C LYS A 181 -10.84 -18.29 -9.68
N TYR A 182 -10.79 -16.97 -9.67
CA TYR A 182 -10.48 -16.21 -10.88
C TYR A 182 -9.05 -16.47 -11.35
N GLY A 183 -8.07 -16.46 -10.44
CA GLY A 183 -6.66 -16.73 -10.76
C GLY A 183 -6.44 -18.11 -11.37
N VAL A 184 -7.04 -19.16 -10.79
CA VAL A 184 -7.06 -20.51 -11.37
C VAL A 184 -7.73 -20.48 -12.75
N SER A 185 -8.89 -19.84 -12.87
CA SER A 185 -9.59 -19.79 -14.16
C SER A 185 -8.76 -19.11 -15.26
N ALA A 186 -8.17 -17.96 -14.98
CA ALA A 186 -7.32 -17.23 -15.92
C ALA A 186 -6.03 -17.98 -16.27
N ALA A 187 -5.49 -18.77 -15.34
CA ALA A 187 -4.28 -19.57 -15.56
C ALA A 187 -4.54 -20.85 -16.38
N PHE A 188 -5.72 -21.46 -16.23
CA PHE A 188 -6.01 -22.78 -16.81
C PHE A 188 -6.99 -22.74 -18.01
N TYR A 189 -7.84 -21.72 -18.14
CA TYR A 189 -8.75 -21.57 -19.28
C TYR A 189 -8.21 -20.53 -20.26
N HIS A 190 -7.65 -21.02 -21.36
CA HIS A 190 -7.21 -20.20 -22.48
C HIS A 190 -8.43 -19.59 -23.20
N PRO A 191 -8.31 -18.43 -23.89
CA PRO A 191 -9.43 -17.82 -24.63
C PRO A 191 -10.13 -18.72 -25.67
N SER A 192 -9.58 -19.91 -25.99
CA SER A 192 -10.21 -20.93 -26.83
C SER A 192 -11.36 -21.69 -26.14
N ASP A 193 -11.46 -21.65 -24.81
CA ASP A 193 -12.36 -22.51 -24.05
C ASP A 193 -13.59 -21.76 -23.50
N ARG A 194 -13.86 -20.55 -24.00
CA ARG A 194 -15.01 -19.76 -23.55
C ARG A 194 -16.31 -20.41 -24.03
N ILE A 195 -17.15 -20.77 -23.05
CA ILE A 195 -18.60 -20.92 -23.22
C ILE A 195 -19.11 -19.62 -23.88
N PRO A 196 -19.95 -19.70 -24.94
CA PRO A 196 -20.41 -18.49 -25.62
C PRO A 196 -21.13 -17.59 -24.63
N LEU A 197 -20.74 -16.31 -24.56
CA LEU A 197 -21.56 -15.29 -23.92
C LEU A 197 -22.92 -15.29 -24.63
N PRO A 198 -24.05 -15.25 -23.90
CA PRO A 198 -25.35 -15.13 -24.53
C PRO A 198 -25.36 -13.85 -25.37
N GLN A 199 -25.57 -14.03 -26.68
CA GLN A 199 -25.81 -12.91 -27.58
C GLN A 199 -27.07 -12.19 -27.09
N GLY A 200 -26.96 -10.86 -27.03
CA GLY A 200 -27.95 -10.00 -26.38
C GLY A 200 -29.39 -10.15 -26.88
N MET A 201 -30.28 -9.66 -26.02
CA MET A 201 -31.61 -9.17 -26.35
C MET A 201 -31.72 -7.74 -25.82
#